data_AF-A0A2N0B3W3-F1
#
_entry.id   AF-A0A2N0B3W3-F1
#
_cell.length_a   1.000
_cell.length_b   1.000
_cell.length_c   1.000
_cell.angle_alpha   90.00
_cell.angle_beta   90.00
_cell.angle_gamma   90.00
#
_symmetry.space_group_name_H-M   'P 1'
#
loop_
_entity.id
_entity.type
_entity.pdbx_description
1 polymer ?
#
loop_
_entity_poly.entity_id
_entity_poly.type
_entity_poly.pdbx_seq_one_letter_code
_entity_poly.pdbx_strand_id
1 'polypeptide(L)'
;ELIAVLAHEIGHIEKSHCMDGVRFELLSKKIGTETLGKLADFAFQLMTRHSYNKTQEDEADGYAFELVSNTLYDPIGVGAAFQRLEQYSPEAGVKKAKLLSEYFQSHPHMDLRREKFSEKAKLWWEEHPEDRRYRGARNLKNRITFETKDYEEEWVQGRPL
;
A
#
# COMPACT_ATOMS: atom_id res chain seq x y z
N GLU A 1 2.21 6.61 4.96
CA GLU A 1 1.33 6.66 3.78
C GLU A 1 1.99 6.06 2.54
N LEU A 2 2.92 6.74 1.85
CA LEU A 2 3.54 6.18 0.62
C LEU A 2 4.16 4.79 0.83
N ILE A 3 4.95 4.63 1.89
CA ILE A 3 5.57 3.34 2.23
C ILE A 3 4.52 2.26 2.50
N ALA A 4 3.36 2.62 3.07
CA ALA A 4 2.29 1.65 3.29
C ALA A 4 1.66 1.17 1.98
N VAL A 5 1.44 2.09 1.02
CA VAL A 5 0.96 1.72 -0.33
C VAL A 5 1.97 0.80 -1.01
N LEU A 6 3.28 1.11 -0.94
CA LEU A 6 4.31 0.23 -1.51
C LEU A 6 4.37 -1.13 -0.83
N ALA A 7 4.27 -1.17 0.50
CA ALA A 7 4.25 -2.41 1.28
C ALA A 7 3.01 -3.27 0.95
N HIS A 8 1.87 -2.64 0.68
CA HIS A 8 0.64 -3.30 0.22
C HIS A 8 0.82 -3.97 -1.15
N GLU A 9 1.38 -3.25 -2.13
CA GLU A 9 1.66 -3.83 -3.46
C GLU A 9 2.68 -4.98 -3.37
N ILE A 10 3.69 -4.87 -2.51
CA ILE A 10 4.62 -5.97 -2.21
C ILE A 10 3.85 -7.15 -1.60
N GLY A 11 2.89 -6.90 -0.71
CA GLY A 11 2.02 -7.92 -0.14
C GLY A 11 1.28 -8.74 -1.21
N HIS A 12 0.73 -8.09 -2.25
CA HIS A 12 0.11 -8.81 -3.37
C HIS A 12 1.10 -9.72 -4.12
N ILE A 13 2.34 -9.30 -4.26
CA ILE A 13 3.40 -10.09 -4.92
C ILE A 13 3.78 -11.28 -4.04
N GLU A 14 4.10 -11.05 -2.77
CA GLU A 14 4.54 -12.07 -1.82
C GLU A 14 3.45 -13.13 -1.57
N LYS A 15 2.18 -12.70 -1.54
CA LYS A 15 1.03 -13.61 -1.43
C LYS A 15 0.59 -14.21 -2.76
N SER A 16 1.30 -13.89 -3.86
CA SER A 16 1.01 -14.43 -5.19
C SER A 16 -0.41 -14.12 -5.68
N HIS A 17 -1.04 -13.03 -5.24
CA HIS A 17 -2.41 -12.66 -5.61
C HIS A 17 -2.57 -12.43 -7.12
N CYS A 18 -1.52 -11.94 -7.77
CA CYS A 18 -1.48 -11.78 -9.21
C CYS A 18 -1.19 -13.11 -9.95
N MET A 19 -0.64 -14.13 -9.28
CA MET A 19 -0.22 -15.37 -9.94
C MET A 19 -1.40 -16.25 -10.37
N ASP A 20 -2.55 -16.20 -9.71
CA ASP A 20 -3.73 -16.95 -10.15
C ASP A 20 -4.28 -16.38 -11.47
N GLY A 21 -4.32 -15.04 -11.61
CA GLY A 21 -4.66 -14.36 -12.85
C GLY A 21 -3.60 -14.57 -13.94
N VAL A 22 -2.31 -14.49 -13.60
CA VAL A 22 -1.18 -14.75 -14.53
C VAL A 22 -1.25 -16.19 -15.01
N ARG A 23 -1.46 -17.17 -14.13
CA ARG A 23 -1.58 -18.60 -14.49
C ARG A 23 -2.77 -18.82 -15.40
N PHE A 24 -3.93 -18.25 -15.08
CA PHE A 24 -5.10 -18.36 -15.94
C PHE A 24 -4.84 -17.76 -17.32
N GLU A 25 -4.26 -16.56 -17.41
CA GLU A 25 -3.95 -15.93 -18.71
C GLU A 25 -2.81 -16.62 -19.47
N LEU A 26 -1.78 -17.13 -18.79
CA LEU A 26 -0.70 -17.95 -19.37
C LEU A 26 -1.21 -19.29 -19.90
N LEU A 27 -2.16 -19.91 -19.21
CA LEU A 27 -2.79 -21.15 -19.67
C LEU A 27 -3.77 -20.86 -20.82
N SER A 28 -4.37 -19.67 -20.83
CA SER A 28 -5.31 -19.22 -21.87
C SER A 28 -4.64 -18.65 -23.12
N LYS A 29 -3.39 -18.15 -23.02
CA LYS A 29 -2.58 -17.66 -24.15
C LYS A 29 -1.30 -18.48 -24.25
N LYS A 30 -1.00 -19.02 -25.44
CA LYS A 30 0.34 -19.50 -25.80
C LYS A 30 1.33 -18.30 -25.77
N ILE A 31 1.87 -17.95 -24.59
CA ILE A 31 2.90 -16.91 -24.48
C ILE A 31 4.19 -17.49 -25.05
N GLY A 32 4.36 -17.32 -26.36
CA GLY A 32 5.61 -17.57 -27.05
C GLY A 32 6.50 -16.34 -26.96
N THR A 33 7.70 -16.52 -26.40
CA THR A 33 8.88 -15.65 -26.54
C THR A 33 8.61 -14.15 -26.60
N GLU A 34 8.07 -13.57 -25.52
CA GLU A 34 7.91 -12.11 -25.42
C GLU A 34 9.12 -11.46 -24.71
N THR A 35 9.43 -10.23 -25.12
CA THR A 35 10.52 -9.41 -24.56
C THR A 35 10.22 -8.96 -23.12
N LEU A 36 11.27 -8.77 -22.30
CA LEU A 36 11.15 -8.39 -20.87
C LEU A 36 10.21 -7.19 -20.60
N GLY A 37 10.25 -6.16 -21.45
CA GLY A 37 9.38 -4.98 -21.30
C GLY A 37 7.89 -5.28 -21.48
N LYS A 38 7.53 -6.17 -22.42
CA LYS A 38 6.15 -6.62 -22.60
C LYS A 38 5.67 -7.47 -21.44
N LEU A 39 6.55 -8.26 -20.84
CA LEU A 39 6.25 -9.01 -19.63
C LEU A 39 5.95 -8.07 -18.44
N ALA A 40 6.72 -6.98 -18.31
CA ALA A 40 6.47 -5.95 -17.29
C ALA A 40 5.15 -5.20 -17.51
N ASP A 41 4.87 -4.79 -18.76
CA ASP A 41 3.60 -4.13 -19.12
C ASP A 41 2.40 -5.07 -18.90
N PHE A 42 2.57 -6.36 -19.20
CA PHE A 42 1.57 -7.40 -18.96
C PHE A 42 1.32 -7.59 -17.47
N ALA A 43 2.37 -7.72 -16.66
CA ALA A 43 2.25 -7.82 -15.20
C ALA A 43 1.55 -6.58 -14.63
N PHE A 44 1.92 -5.38 -15.08
CA PHE A 44 1.26 -4.13 -14.69
C PHE A 44 -0.22 -4.14 -15.06
N GLN A 45 -0.57 -4.48 -16.31
CA GLN A 45 -1.97 -4.56 -16.73
C GLN A 45 -2.78 -5.58 -15.95
N LEU A 46 -2.19 -6.71 -15.59
CA LEU A 46 -2.89 -7.72 -14.80
C LEU A 46 -3.16 -7.22 -13.37
N MET A 47 -2.15 -6.61 -12.73
CA MET A 47 -2.28 -6.03 -11.39
C MET A 47 -3.32 -4.89 -11.34
N THR A 48 -3.46 -4.11 -12.43
CA THR A 48 -4.43 -3.00 -12.46
C THR A 48 -5.82 -3.39 -12.97
N ARG A 49 -5.97 -4.50 -13.72
CA ARG A 49 -7.27 -4.94 -14.26
C ARG A 49 -7.98 -5.97 -13.38
N HIS A 50 -7.23 -6.75 -12.60
CA HIS A 50 -7.84 -7.71 -11.70
C HIS A 50 -8.30 -6.99 -10.44
N SER A 51 -9.61 -7.03 -10.16
CA SER A 51 -10.11 -6.62 -8.86
C SER A 51 -9.76 -7.72 -7.86
N TYR A 52 -9.03 -7.34 -6.82
CA TYR A 52 -8.69 -8.24 -5.74
C TYR A 52 -9.91 -8.43 -4.84
N ASN A 53 -10.10 -9.67 -4.41
CA ASN A 53 -11.19 -9.97 -3.50
C ASN A 53 -10.86 -9.54 -2.06
N LYS A 54 -11.88 -9.51 -1.19
CA LYS A 54 -11.73 -9.07 0.21
C LYS A 54 -10.64 -9.85 0.98
N THR A 55 -10.45 -11.14 0.71
CA THR A 55 -9.42 -11.94 1.37
C THR A 55 -8.02 -11.52 0.92
N GLN A 56 -7.83 -11.31 -0.38
CA GLN A 56 -6.54 -10.87 -0.94
C GLN A 56 -6.15 -9.47 -0.41
N GLU A 57 -7.12 -8.55 -0.34
CA GLU A 57 -6.88 -7.23 0.25
C GLU A 57 -6.50 -7.35 1.73
N ASP A 58 -7.18 -8.20 2.50
CA ASP A 58 -6.89 -8.40 3.93
C ASP A 58 -5.49 -8.98 4.16
N GLU A 59 -5.07 -9.93 3.32
CA GLU A 59 -3.76 -10.56 3.37
C GLU A 59 -2.64 -9.57 2.97
N ALA A 60 -2.87 -8.75 1.94
CA ALA A 60 -1.93 -7.73 1.51
C ALA A 60 -1.80 -6.60 2.54
N ASP A 61 -2.91 -6.14 3.11
CA ASP A 61 -2.89 -5.14 4.18
C ASP A 61 -2.20 -5.66 5.45
N GLY A 62 -2.47 -6.92 5.81
CA GLY A 62 -1.83 -7.58 6.93
C GLY A 62 -0.31 -7.64 6.76
N TYR A 63 0.13 -8.05 5.57
CA TYR A 63 1.55 -8.03 5.20
C TYR A 63 2.13 -6.62 5.26
N ALA A 64 1.43 -5.61 4.73
CA ALA A 64 1.88 -4.22 4.74
C ALA A 64 2.08 -3.71 6.17
N PHE A 65 1.13 -4.00 7.06
CA PHE A 65 1.24 -3.61 8.47
C PHE A 65 2.42 -4.28 9.17
N GLU A 66 2.60 -5.59 8.99
CA GLU A 66 3.75 -6.31 9.54
C GLU A 66 5.08 -5.76 9.01
N LEU A 67 5.18 -5.55 7.70
CA LEU A 67 6.39 -5.02 7.09
C LEU A 67 6.71 -3.62 7.63
N VAL A 68 5.74 -2.69 7.61
CA VAL A 68 5.94 -1.32 8.10
C VAL A 68 6.31 -1.32 9.59
N SER A 69 5.67 -2.16 10.41
CA SER A 69 5.95 -2.25 11.85
C SER A 69 7.38 -2.71 12.16
N ASN A 70 7.99 -3.48 11.25
CA ASN A 70 9.38 -3.92 11.30
C ASN A 70 10.36 -2.93 10.66
N THR A 71 9.89 -1.76 10.21
CA THR A 71 10.74 -0.65 9.76
C THR A 71 10.77 0.48 10.79
N LEU A 72 11.54 1.54 10.48
CA LEU A 72 11.52 2.77 11.25
C LEU A 72 10.30 3.65 10.98
N TYR A 73 9.45 3.34 9.99
CA TYR A 73 8.28 4.16 9.67
C TYR A 73 7.11 3.95 10.64
N ASP A 74 6.35 5.01 10.90
CA ASP A 74 5.19 4.97 11.80
C ASP A 74 4.06 4.08 11.23
N PRO A 75 3.66 2.99 11.93
CA PRO A 75 2.64 2.05 11.45
C PRO A 75 1.26 2.68 11.29
N ILE A 76 0.99 3.84 11.92
CA ILE A 76 -0.22 4.62 11.66
C ILE A 76 -0.37 4.99 10.18
N GLY A 77 0.76 5.05 9.46
CA GLY A 77 0.82 5.35 8.05
C GLY A 77 0.06 4.38 7.16
N VAL A 78 -0.26 3.18 7.64
CA VAL A 78 -1.09 2.18 6.93
C VAL A 78 -2.56 2.60 6.93
N GLY A 79 -3.15 2.85 8.10
CA GLY A 79 -4.52 3.37 8.21
C GLY A 79 -4.69 4.73 7.54
N ALA A 80 -3.71 5.64 7.74
CA ALA A 80 -3.74 6.98 7.15
C ALA A 80 -3.67 6.99 5.61
N ALA A 81 -3.06 5.96 4.99
CA ALA A 81 -3.00 5.85 3.53
C ALA A 81 -4.41 5.71 2.94
N PHE A 82 -5.26 4.87 3.54
CA PHE A 82 -6.66 4.71 3.11
C PHE A 82 -7.43 6.02 3.21
N GLN A 83 -7.33 6.71 4.34
CA GLN A 83 -7.97 8.01 4.53
C GLN A 83 -7.52 9.04 3.47
N ARG A 84 -6.22 9.08 3.16
CA ARG A 84 -5.70 9.99 2.14
C ARG A 84 -6.17 9.62 0.74
N LEU A 85 -6.26 8.33 0.43
CA LEU A 85 -6.73 7.86 -0.87
C LEU A 85 -8.22 8.20 -1.05
N GLU A 86 -9.06 7.97 -0.04
CA GLU A 86 -10.49 8.34 -0.06
C GLU A 86 -10.73 9.82 -0.44
N GLN A 87 -9.89 10.74 0.04
CA GLN A 87 -9.96 12.17 -0.30
C GLN A 87 -9.76 12.46 -1.80
N TYR A 88 -9.20 11.50 -2.56
CA TYR A 88 -9.00 11.60 -4.00
C TYR A 88 -9.91 10.66 -4.81
N SER A 89 -10.93 10.07 -4.17
CA SER A 89 -11.96 9.28 -4.84
C SER A 89 -12.63 10.09 -5.98
N PRO A 90 -13.04 9.47 -7.10
CA PRO A 90 -13.63 10.17 -8.25
C PRO A 90 -14.82 11.10 -7.92
N GLU A 91 -15.53 10.84 -6.83
CA GLU A 91 -16.60 11.70 -6.30
C GLU A 91 -16.10 13.08 -5.83
N ALA A 92 -14.80 13.23 -5.57
CA ALA A 92 -14.15 14.48 -5.16
C ALA A 92 -13.84 15.45 -6.33
N GLY A 93 -14.18 15.11 -7.59
CA GLY A 93 -14.16 16.05 -8.72
C GLY A 93 -12.77 16.47 -9.25
N VAL A 94 -11.69 15.73 -8.94
CA VAL A 94 -10.31 16.09 -9.31
C VAL A 94 -9.85 15.39 -10.60
N LYS A 95 -9.27 16.12 -11.56
CA LYS A 95 -8.71 15.61 -12.86
C LYS A 95 -7.67 14.47 -12.77
N LYS A 96 -7.13 14.15 -11.59
CA LYS A 96 -6.32 12.94 -11.33
C LYS A 96 -7.16 11.65 -11.28
N ALA A 97 -8.47 11.75 -11.54
CA ALA A 97 -9.47 10.72 -11.37
C ALA A 97 -9.19 9.39 -12.07
N LYS A 98 -8.52 9.32 -13.23
CA LYS A 98 -8.47 8.04 -13.98
C LYS A 98 -7.60 6.98 -13.29
N LEU A 99 -6.33 7.27 -13.01
CA LEU A 99 -5.42 6.31 -12.37
C LEU A 99 -5.92 5.92 -10.97
N LEU A 100 -6.44 6.90 -10.22
CA LEU A 100 -6.98 6.65 -8.89
C LEU A 100 -8.30 5.88 -8.96
N SER A 101 -9.17 6.17 -9.93
CA SER A 101 -10.38 5.37 -10.19
C SER A 101 -10.04 3.93 -10.53
N GLU A 102 -9.00 3.70 -11.35
CA GLU A 102 -8.53 2.35 -11.65
C GLU A 102 -8.03 1.64 -10.39
N TYR A 103 -7.28 2.36 -9.52
CA TYR A 103 -6.83 1.84 -8.23
C TYR A 103 -8.00 1.46 -7.29
N PHE A 104 -9.02 2.31 -7.16
CA PHE A 104 -10.21 2.01 -6.33
C PHE A 104 -11.04 0.85 -6.89
N GLN A 105 -11.06 0.68 -8.21
CA GLN A 105 -11.74 -0.44 -8.84
C GLN A 105 -11.01 -1.75 -8.55
N SER A 106 -9.67 -1.75 -8.53
CA SER A 106 -8.91 -2.95 -8.20
C SER A 106 -8.89 -3.27 -6.70
N HIS A 107 -8.97 -2.28 -5.82
CA HIS A 107 -8.87 -2.42 -4.36
C HIS A 107 -10.10 -1.85 -3.63
N PRO A 108 -11.19 -2.62 -3.44
CA PRO A 108 -12.40 -2.11 -2.81
C PRO A 108 -12.32 -1.99 -1.27
N HIS A 109 -13.34 -1.38 -0.65
CA HIS A 109 -13.62 -1.33 0.80
C HIS A 109 -12.64 -0.55 1.71
N MET A 110 -12.26 0.67 1.31
CA MET A 110 -11.28 1.49 2.05
C MET A 110 -11.67 1.85 3.49
N ASP A 111 -12.95 2.14 3.77
CA ASP A 111 -13.38 2.59 5.11
C ASP A 111 -13.11 1.55 6.21
N LEU A 112 -13.46 0.28 5.95
CA LEU A 112 -13.27 -0.82 6.91
C LEU A 112 -11.78 -1.10 7.14
N ARG A 113 -10.97 -0.96 6.09
CA ARG A 113 -9.52 -1.16 6.13
C ARG A 113 -8.85 -0.03 6.92
N ARG A 114 -9.26 1.23 6.68
CA ARG A 114 -8.83 2.40 7.47
C ARG A 114 -9.04 2.17 8.96
N GLU A 115 -10.25 1.79 9.37
CA GLU A 115 -10.59 1.56 10.78
C GLU A 115 -9.73 0.44 11.38
N LYS A 116 -9.69 -0.73 10.72
CA LYS A 116 -8.91 -1.90 11.17
C LYS A 116 -7.44 -1.56 11.41
N PHE A 117 -6.79 -0.88 10.46
CA PHE A 117 -5.34 -0.61 10.55
C PHE A 117 -5.00 0.62 11.38
N SER A 118 -5.95 1.54 11.60
CA SER A 118 -5.78 2.59 12.60
C SER A 118 -5.81 2.00 14.01
N GLU A 119 -6.72 1.08 14.29
CA GLU A 119 -6.79 0.40 15.59
C GLU A 119 -5.57 -0.50 15.83
N LYS A 120 -5.14 -1.27 14.82
CA LYS A 120 -3.89 -2.05 14.93
C LYS A 120 -2.67 -1.18 15.23
N ALA A 121 -2.55 -0.01 14.58
CA ALA A 121 -1.44 0.90 14.85
C ALA A 121 -1.50 1.46 16.28
N LYS A 122 -2.70 1.73 16.81
CA LYS A 122 -2.88 2.15 18.19
C LYS A 122 -2.42 1.06 19.17
N LEU A 123 -2.89 -0.18 19.00
CA LEU A 123 -2.48 -1.33 19.83
C LEU A 123 -0.97 -1.55 19.75
N TRP A 124 -0.39 -1.44 18.55
CA TRP A 124 1.07 -1.56 18.36
C TRP A 124 1.83 -0.53 19.20
N TRP A 125 1.38 0.72 19.24
CA TRP A 125 1.98 1.77 20.07
C TRP A 125 1.79 1.54 21.58
N GLU A 126 0.66 0.96 22.00
CA GLU A 126 0.44 0.56 23.40
C GLU A 126 1.44 -0.53 23.84
N GLU A 127 1.79 -1.45 22.94
CA GLU A 127 2.80 -2.51 23.17
C GLU A 127 4.24 -1.99 23.07
N HIS A 128 4.48 -0.89 22.35
CA HIS A 128 5.82 -0.34 22.08
C HIS A 128 5.94 1.14 22.51
N PRO A 129 5.73 1.47 23.79
CA PRO A 129 5.66 2.88 24.24
C PRO A 129 7.00 3.62 24.13
N GLU A 130 8.12 2.89 24.22
CA GLU A 130 9.47 3.49 24.18
C GLU A 130 10.02 3.64 22.76
N ASP A 131 9.36 3.01 21.77
CA ASP A 131 9.85 2.98 20.40
C ASP A 131 9.76 4.35 19.73
N ARG A 132 10.74 4.66 18.87
CA ARG A 132 10.68 5.84 17.99
C ARG A 132 10.35 5.40 16.58
N ARG A 133 9.45 6.13 15.92
CA ARG A 133 9.08 5.91 14.52
C ARG A 133 9.04 7.21 13.73
N TYR A 134 9.22 7.09 12.42
CA TYR A 134 9.44 8.19 11.50
C TYR A 134 8.26 8.38 10.55
N ARG A 135 7.83 9.63 10.34
CA ARG A 135 6.71 9.94 9.45
C ARG A 135 7.12 10.18 7.99
N GLY A 136 8.20 10.93 7.77
CA GLY A 136 8.74 11.21 6.43
C GLY A 136 7.85 12.06 5.51
N ALA A 137 7.01 12.95 6.05
CA ALA A 137 6.15 13.79 5.21
C ALA A 137 6.95 14.85 4.43
N ARG A 138 8.01 15.42 5.04
CA ARG A 138 8.96 16.32 4.38
C ARG A 138 9.77 15.57 3.33
N ASN A 139 10.19 14.33 3.60
CA ASN A 139 10.86 13.46 2.62
C ASN A 139 9.98 13.26 1.38
N LEU A 140 8.72 12.90 1.57
CA LEU A 140 7.75 12.73 0.49
C LEU A 140 7.58 14.02 -0.34
N LYS A 141 7.44 15.17 0.34
CA LYS A 141 7.28 16.47 -0.32
C LYS A 141 8.50 16.85 -1.16
N ASN A 142 9.70 16.62 -0.63
CA ASN A 142 10.96 16.99 -1.27
C ASN A 142 11.51 15.91 -2.20
N ARG A 143 10.85 14.74 -2.27
CA ARG A 143 11.28 13.57 -3.06
C ARG A 143 12.70 13.12 -2.75
N ILE A 144 13.04 13.12 -1.46
CA ILE A 144 14.31 12.61 -0.94
C ILE A 144 14.05 11.42 -0.03
N THR A 145 15.02 10.52 0.09
CA THR A 145 14.86 9.33 0.92
C THR A 145 15.18 9.62 2.38
N PHE A 146 14.77 8.72 3.28
CA PHE A 146 15.09 8.81 4.71
C PHE A 146 16.60 8.77 4.96
N GLU A 147 17.32 7.93 4.21
CA GLU A 147 18.78 7.75 4.32
C GLU A 147 19.54 9.02 3.90
N THR A 148 18.94 9.82 3.01
CA THR A 148 19.54 11.10 2.59
C THR A 148 19.45 12.14 3.70
N LYS A 149 18.28 12.22 4.36
CA LYS A 149 18.03 13.18 5.43
C LYS A 149 16.77 12.79 6.18
N ASP A 150 16.88 12.72 7.50
CA ASP A 150 15.74 12.74 8.39
C ASP A 150 15.49 14.14 8.96
N TYR A 151 14.33 14.30 9.59
CA TYR A 151 13.91 15.53 10.26
C TYR A 151 13.49 15.17 11.69
N GLU A 152 14.16 15.74 12.68
CA GLU A 152 13.91 15.45 14.10
C GLU A 152 12.43 15.64 14.48
N GLU A 153 11.75 16.62 13.87
CA GLU A 153 10.35 16.94 14.13
C GLU A 153 9.36 15.93 13.53
N GLU A 154 9.83 15.02 12.68
CA GLU A 154 9.03 13.95 12.07
C GLU A 154 9.16 12.61 12.79
N TRP A 155 10.01 12.53 13.81
CA TRP A 155 10.07 11.39 14.73
C TRP A 155 8.96 11.51 15.78
N VAL A 156 8.31 10.39 16.05
CA VAL A 156 7.29 10.24 17.10
C VAL A 156 7.68 9.12 18.06
N GLN A 157 7.26 9.23 19.31
CA GLN A 157 7.50 8.27 20.38
C GLN A 157 6.26 8.19 21.27
N GLY A 158 5.97 7.00 21.80
CA GLY A 158 5.02 6.79 22.89
C GLY A 158 3.62 7.33 22.64
N ARG A 159 3.07 7.16 21.44
CA ARG A 159 1.71 7.65 21.12
C ARG A 159 0.65 6.55 21.13
N PRO A 160 -0.14 6.43 22.20
CA PRO A 160 -1.54 6.16 22.04
C PRO A 160 -2.24 7.48 21.63
N LEU A 161 -2.95 7.48 20.50
CA LEU A 161 -3.97 8.50 20.20
C LEU A 161 -5.25 8.19 20.97
#